data_AF-A0A6A4ZUA6-F1
#
_entry.id   AF-A0A6A4ZUA6-F1
#
_cell.length_a   1.000
_cell.length_b   1.000
_cell.length_c   1.000
_cell.angle_alpha   90.00
_cell.angle_beta   90.00
_cell.angle_gamma   90.00
#
_symmetry.space_group_name_H-M   'P 1'
#
loop_
_entity.id
_entity.type
_entity.pdbx_description
1 polymer ?
#
loop_
_entity_poly.entity_id
_entity_poly.type
_entity_poly.pdbx_seq_one_letter_code
_entity_poly.pdbx_strand_id
1 'polypeptide(L)'
;TLQILSSSEGNILEDESAINTMNQGKQVADQIKSEQVIAEATELEIDTVRQGYRPVAYASQVLFFCIDQLANIEPVYQYSLSWFINLFILSIQQSERSAELAERLHVLDTHFTFSLYRNICRSLLEKDKLMFSFLLTVSIMQGRNEIDAAEWYFFLTGGVALSDIPPPNPCADWFSEKQWNELVRLANMPCYLGLVDEFKTYHVEWKGIYDSPTGHMLPFPGSFATATPFRRLLGIRVLRPDLVVVAAQQFVVVTMSESFVKPPPFDLALCYGDSSVQSPLVFILSPGSDPISSVLKFADATKQKIDTISLGQGQGPIAERMISLAMETGSWVVLQNCHLAPSWMPTLERITEGIKVRKGDLLYMLGGQLFWKDTIYILITLGLLQGWLKGTSFICWGGAH
;
A
#
# COMPACT_ATOMS: atom_id res chain seq x y z
N THR A 1 -38.66 35.59 22.41
CA THR A 1 -39.80 36.13 21.62
C THR A 1 -41.10 35.38 21.88
N LEU A 2 -41.23 34.09 21.56
CA LEU A 2 -42.49 33.33 21.74
C LEU A 2 -43.07 33.37 23.17
N GLN A 3 -42.20 33.24 24.19
CA GLN A 3 -42.63 33.25 25.59
C GLN A 3 -43.11 34.63 26.07
N ILE A 4 -42.55 35.72 25.53
CA ILE A 4 -42.91 37.11 25.89
C ILE A 4 -44.21 37.52 25.18
N LEU A 5 -44.37 37.10 23.92
CA LEU A 5 -45.63 37.28 23.16
C LEU A 5 -46.78 36.45 23.75
N SER A 6 -46.49 35.31 24.39
CA SER A 6 -47.48 34.46 25.06
C SER A 6 -47.88 34.98 26.45
N SER A 7 -47.05 35.81 27.10
CA SER A 7 -47.30 36.32 28.45
C SER A 7 -47.84 37.76 28.46
N SER A 8 -47.95 38.42 27.31
CA SER A 8 -48.49 39.79 27.22
C SER A 8 -50.02 39.78 27.22
N GLU A 9 -50.66 40.24 28.29
CA GLU A 9 -52.13 40.32 28.43
C GLU A 9 -52.73 41.69 28.02
N GLY A 10 -51.99 42.54 27.30
CA GLY A 10 -52.39 43.91 26.96
C GLY A 10 -51.91 44.41 25.57
N ASN A 11 -52.01 45.72 25.32
CA ASN A 11 -51.62 46.35 24.05
C ASN A 11 -50.10 46.17 23.79
N ILE A 12 -49.76 45.28 22.87
CA ILE A 12 -48.39 44.83 22.58
C ILE A 12 -47.45 45.97 22.13
N LEU A 13 -48.03 47.08 21.64
CA LEU A 13 -47.29 48.26 21.20
C LEU A 13 -46.77 49.12 22.36
N GLU A 14 -47.25 48.89 23.58
CA GLU A 14 -46.81 49.59 24.80
C GLU A 14 -45.81 48.75 25.63
N ASP A 15 -45.62 47.47 25.28
CA ASP A 15 -44.69 46.59 25.96
C ASP A 15 -43.26 46.80 25.44
N GLU A 16 -42.54 47.69 26.12
CA GLU A 16 -41.14 48.02 25.85
C GLU A 16 -40.23 46.78 25.88
N SER A 17 -40.57 45.76 26.69
CA SER A 17 -39.80 44.52 26.78
C SER A 17 -39.97 43.65 25.53
N ALA A 18 -41.17 43.62 24.95
CA ALA A 18 -41.47 42.92 23.70
C ALA A 18 -40.79 43.61 22.51
N ILE A 19 -40.82 44.95 22.45
CA ILE A 19 -40.16 45.75 21.42
C ILE A 19 -38.64 45.55 21.46
N ASN A 20 -38.02 45.62 22.64
CA ASN A 20 -36.58 45.41 22.80
C ASN A 20 -36.17 43.98 22.43
N THR A 21 -36.93 42.97 22.84
CA THR A 21 -36.63 41.57 22.48
C THR A 21 -36.79 41.32 20.98
N MET A 22 -37.75 41.96 20.32
CA MET A 22 -37.94 41.85 18.88
C MET A 22 -36.82 42.54 18.10
N ASN A 23 -36.35 43.71 18.56
CA ASN A 23 -35.18 44.39 18.00
C ASN A 23 -33.89 43.57 18.18
N GLN A 24 -33.69 42.96 19.35
CA GLN A 24 -32.58 42.02 19.58
C GLN A 24 -32.69 40.79 18.68
N GLY A 25 -33.89 40.22 18.54
CA GLY A 25 -34.13 39.10 17.63
C GLY A 25 -33.84 39.44 16.17
N LYS A 26 -34.17 40.66 15.73
CA LYS A 26 -33.83 41.17 14.41
C LYS A 26 -32.32 41.34 14.23
N GLN A 27 -31.62 41.93 15.21
CA GLN A 27 -30.16 42.07 15.17
C GLN A 27 -29.46 40.71 15.09
N VAL A 28 -29.91 39.73 15.88
CA VAL A 28 -29.38 38.36 15.82
C VAL A 28 -29.68 37.71 14.46
N ALA A 29 -30.89 37.89 13.91
CA ALA A 29 -31.24 37.36 12.60
C ALA A 29 -30.39 37.99 11.47
N ASP A 30 -30.15 39.30 11.52
CA ASP A 30 -29.30 40.01 10.57
C ASP A 30 -27.83 39.57 10.71
N GLN A 31 -27.35 39.33 11.94
CA GLN A 31 -26.03 38.77 12.21
C GLN A 31 -25.89 37.35 11.62
N ILE A 32 -26.83 36.44 11.92
CA ILE A 32 -26.84 35.08 11.37
C ILE A 32 -26.84 35.11 9.85
N LYS A 33 -27.62 36.02 9.24
CA LYS A 33 -27.65 36.18 7.79
C LYS A 33 -26.29 36.61 7.23
N SER A 34 -25.59 37.51 7.92
CA SER A 34 -24.23 37.92 7.51
C SER A 34 -23.20 36.79 7.67
N GLU A 35 -23.26 36.04 8.78
CA GLU A 35 -22.40 34.88 9.04
C GLU A 35 -22.65 33.76 8.03
N GLN A 36 -23.91 33.54 7.63
CA GLN A 36 -24.28 32.56 6.61
C GLN A 36 -23.61 32.85 5.27
N VAL A 37 -23.60 34.11 4.81
CA VAL A 37 -22.94 34.49 3.55
C VAL A 37 -21.43 34.22 3.60
N ILE A 38 -20.79 34.47 4.74
CA ILE A 38 -19.37 34.17 4.94
C ILE A 38 -19.13 32.66 4.94
N ALA A 39 -20.01 31.89 5.61
CA ALA A 39 -19.92 30.43 5.65
C ALA A 39 -20.06 29.81 4.26
N GLU A 40 -21.02 30.28 3.45
CA GLU A 40 -21.22 29.82 2.07
C GLU A 40 -20.00 30.11 1.18
N ALA A 41 -19.41 31.31 1.29
CA ALA A 41 -18.19 31.64 0.57
C ALA A 41 -16.99 30.77 1.00
N THR A 42 -16.86 30.52 2.32
CA THR A 42 -15.80 29.67 2.88
C THR A 42 -15.97 28.21 2.46
N GLU A 43 -17.21 27.70 2.42
CA GLU A 43 -17.52 26.34 1.95
C GLU A 43 -17.11 26.14 0.50
N LEU A 44 -17.38 27.13 -0.36
CA LEU A 44 -17.00 27.08 -1.76
C LEU A 44 -15.47 27.08 -1.95
N GLU A 45 -14.75 27.86 -1.14
CA GLU A 45 -13.29 27.87 -1.13
C GLU A 45 -12.73 26.51 -0.66
N ILE A 46 -13.28 25.94 0.42
CA ILE A 46 -12.91 24.61 0.91
C ILE A 46 -13.18 23.53 -0.15
N ASP A 47 -14.33 23.56 -0.84
CA ASP A 47 -14.63 22.57 -1.86
C ASP A 47 -13.68 22.69 -3.05
N THR A 48 -13.34 23.92 -3.45
CA THR A 48 -12.36 24.18 -4.51
C THR A 48 -11.00 23.58 -4.16
N VAL A 49 -10.52 23.81 -2.93
CA VAL A 49 -9.27 23.21 -2.45
C VAL A 49 -9.37 21.69 -2.42
N ARG A 50 -10.48 21.13 -1.90
CA ARG A 50 -10.73 19.69 -1.80
C ARG A 50 -10.71 19.00 -3.17
N GLN A 51 -11.30 19.63 -4.19
CA GLN A 51 -11.30 19.12 -5.56
C GLN A 51 -9.87 18.96 -6.10
N GLY A 52 -8.98 19.89 -5.76
CA GLY A 52 -7.56 19.84 -6.13
C GLY A 52 -6.83 18.59 -5.63
N TYR A 53 -7.21 18.03 -4.48
CA TYR A 53 -6.58 16.84 -3.89
C TYR A 53 -7.21 15.50 -4.34
N ARG A 54 -8.32 15.52 -5.10
CA ARG A 54 -8.98 14.30 -5.59
C ARG A 54 -8.05 13.35 -6.37
N PRO A 55 -7.12 13.83 -7.24
CA PRO A 55 -6.23 12.93 -7.97
C PRO A 55 -5.35 12.08 -7.05
N VAL A 56 -4.78 12.67 -5.99
CA VAL A 56 -3.96 11.93 -5.02
C VAL A 56 -4.82 10.99 -4.17
N ALA A 57 -6.05 11.39 -3.81
CA ALA A 57 -6.96 10.50 -3.09
C ALA A 57 -7.31 9.25 -3.92
N TYR A 58 -7.53 9.42 -5.23
CA TYR A 58 -7.75 8.31 -6.16
C TYR A 58 -6.50 7.44 -6.34
N ALA A 59 -5.31 8.03 -6.50
CA ALA A 59 -4.06 7.28 -6.56
C ALA A 59 -3.83 6.44 -5.30
N SER A 60 -4.03 7.02 -4.11
CA SER A 60 -3.96 6.30 -2.83
C SER A 60 -5.01 5.18 -2.73
N GLN A 61 -6.22 5.37 -3.27
CA GLN A 61 -7.23 4.32 -3.32
C GLN A 61 -6.77 3.12 -4.16
N VAL A 62 -6.18 3.37 -5.34
CA VAL A 62 -5.62 2.33 -6.21
C VAL A 62 -4.52 1.56 -5.49
N LEU A 63 -3.62 2.26 -4.81
CA LEU A 63 -2.55 1.65 -4.01
C LEU A 63 -3.08 0.78 -2.87
N PHE A 64 -4.12 1.24 -2.15
CA PHE A 64 -4.72 0.48 -1.05
C PHE A 64 -5.35 -0.83 -1.55
N PHE A 65 -6.12 -0.79 -2.63
CA PHE A 65 -6.72 -2.02 -3.18
C PHE A 65 -5.68 -2.96 -3.79
N CYS A 66 -4.57 -2.45 -4.32
CA CYS A 66 -3.45 -3.27 -4.76
C CYS A 66 -2.87 -4.10 -3.60
N ILE A 67 -2.61 -3.47 -2.44
CA ILE A 67 -2.06 -4.17 -1.28
C ILE A 67 -3.08 -5.08 -0.58
N ASP A 68 -4.37 -4.73 -0.60
CA ASP A 68 -5.44 -5.54 -0.01
C ASP A 68 -5.55 -6.91 -0.71
N GLN A 69 -5.35 -6.92 -2.03
CA GLN A 69 -5.36 -8.14 -2.84
C GLN A 69 -4.18 -9.08 -2.55
N LEU A 70 -3.11 -8.62 -1.89
CA LEU A 70 -1.96 -9.46 -1.55
C LEU A 70 -2.31 -10.59 -0.59
N ALA A 71 -3.38 -10.44 0.19
CA ALA A 71 -3.90 -11.50 1.07
C ALA A 71 -4.33 -12.76 0.29
N ASN A 72 -4.61 -12.63 -1.01
CA ASN A 72 -4.92 -13.77 -1.89
C ASN A 72 -3.67 -14.59 -2.27
N ILE A 73 -2.48 -13.99 -2.18
CA ILE A 73 -1.21 -14.67 -2.43
C ILE A 73 -0.78 -15.42 -1.18
N GLU A 74 -0.63 -14.68 -0.07
CA GLU A 74 -0.42 -15.29 1.23
C GLU A 74 -1.29 -14.61 2.29
N PRO A 75 -1.98 -15.39 3.14
CA PRO A 75 -2.85 -14.86 4.19
C PRO A 75 -2.16 -13.91 5.18
N VAL A 76 -0.82 -13.93 5.25
CA VAL A 76 -0.03 -13.05 6.12
C VAL A 76 0.15 -11.64 5.56
N TYR A 77 -0.11 -11.43 4.27
CA TYR A 77 -0.01 -10.14 3.60
C TYR A 77 -1.30 -9.32 3.79
N GLN A 78 -1.59 -8.96 5.03
CA GLN A 78 -2.75 -8.16 5.40
C GLN A 78 -2.30 -6.84 6.03
N TYR A 79 -2.96 -5.75 5.62
CA TYR A 79 -2.64 -4.40 6.09
C TYR A 79 -3.94 -3.68 6.43
N SER A 80 -3.99 -3.05 7.60
CA SER A 80 -5.19 -2.32 8.02
C SER A 80 -5.28 -0.96 7.30
N LEU A 81 -6.50 -0.51 7.04
CA LEU A 81 -6.74 0.84 6.51
C LEU A 81 -6.17 1.92 7.44
N SER A 82 -6.27 1.72 8.76
CA SER A 82 -5.69 2.63 9.75
C SER A 82 -4.17 2.76 9.61
N TRP A 83 -3.46 1.64 9.42
CA TRP A 83 -2.02 1.67 9.16
C TRP A 83 -1.70 2.41 7.86
N PHE A 84 -2.45 2.14 6.79
CA PHE A 84 -2.27 2.81 5.50
C PHE A 84 -2.47 4.32 5.60
N ILE A 85 -3.53 4.77 6.30
CA ILE A 85 -3.80 6.19 6.55
C ILE A 85 -2.66 6.81 7.36
N ASN A 86 -2.17 6.14 8.41
CA ASN A 86 -1.05 6.65 9.20
C ASN A 86 0.22 6.78 8.36
N LEU A 87 0.51 5.81 7.47
CA LEU A 87 1.64 5.89 6.55
C LEU A 87 1.49 7.05 5.54
N PHE A 88 0.26 7.32 5.10
CA PHE A 88 -0.05 8.46 4.24
C PHE A 88 0.16 9.79 4.99
N ILE A 89 -0.31 9.91 6.24
CA ILE A 89 -0.08 11.08 7.08
C ILE A 89 1.41 11.32 7.31
N LEU A 90 2.19 10.27 7.59
CA LEU A 90 3.65 10.36 7.71
C LEU A 90 4.28 10.86 6.41
N SER A 91 3.79 10.39 5.27
CA SER A 91 4.25 10.86 3.96
C SER A 91 3.92 12.33 3.72
N ILE A 92 2.75 12.81 4.14
CA ILE A 92 2.42 14.24 4.08
C ILE A 92 3.41 15.08 4.90
N GLN A 93 3.80 14.60 6.07
CA GLN A 93 4.70 15.31 6.99
C GLN A 93 6.16 15.30 6.52
N GLN A 94 6.64 14.19 5.95
CA GLN A 94 8.05 13.98 5.59
C GLN A 94 8.40 14.41 4.17
N SER A 95 7.43 14.41 3.26
CA SER A 95 7.65 14.84 1.87
C SER A 95 7.88 16.35 1.76
N GLU A 96 8.64 16.75 0.73
CA GLU A 96 8.93 18.15 0.47
C GLU A 96 7.65 18.96 0.19
N ARG A 97 7.59 20.16 0.76
CA ARG A 97 6.46 21.07 0.57
C ARG A 97 6.72 21.94 -0.66
N SER A 98 5.70 22.12 -1.49
CA SER A 98 5.70 23.10 -2.59
C SER A 98 4.51 24.04 -2.43
N ALA A 99 4.68 25.29 -2.91
CA ALA A 99 3.62 26.28 -3.00
C ALA A 99 2.66 25.99 -4.18
N GLU A 100 3.15 25.34 -5.23
CA GLU A 100 2.36 24.94 -6.39
C GLU A 100 1.65 23.61 -6.10
N LEU A 101 0.32 23.61 -6.17
CA LEU A 101 -0.49 22.43 -5.85
C LEU A 101 -0.09 21.23 -6.71
N ALA A 102 0.05 21.41 -8.02
CA ALA A 102 0.39 20.31 -8.93
C ALA A 102 1.73 19.63 -8.57
N GLU A 103 2.76 20.43 -8.28
CA GLU A 103 4.06 19.93 -7.85
C GLU A 103 3.96 19.25 -6.48
N ARG A 104 3.24 19.86 -5.52
CA ARG A 104 3.01 19.27 -4.21
C ARG A 104 2.35 17.90 -4.30
N LEU A 105 1.35 17.74 -5.16
CA LEU A 105 0.66 16.46 -5.38
C LEU A 105 1.59 15.42 -5.99
N HIS A 106 2.41 15.79 -6.97
CA HIS A 106 3.38 14.88 -7.59
C HIS A 106 4.45 14.39 -6.60
N VAL A 107 5.00 15.30 -5.79
CA VAL A 107 5.98 14.96 -4.74
C VAL A 107 5.35 14.03 -3.70
N LEU A 108 4.12 14.33 -3.27
CA LEU A 108 3.39 13.51 -2.30
C LEU A 108 3.11 12.10 -2.84
N ASP A 109 2.62 12.00 -4.08
CA ASP A 109 2.34 10.72 -4.75
C ASP A 109 3.61 9.87 -4.88
N THR A 110 4.72 10.48 -5.32
CA THR A 110 6.01 9.81 -5.48
C THR A 110 6.56 9.32 -4.14
N HIS A 111 6.58 10.19 -3.13
CA HIS A 111 7.07 9.84 -1.80
C HIS A 111 6.21 8.74 -1.16
N PHE A 112 4.89 8.88 -1.20
CA PHE A 112 3.98 7.91 -0.61
C PHE A 112 4.08 6.55 -1.31
N THR A 113 4.10 6.52 -2.65
CA THR A 113 4.23 5.28 -3.42
C THR A 113 5.51 4.53 -3.07
N PHE A 114 6.64 5.23 -2.97
CA PHE A 114 7.90 4.60 -2.60
C PHE A 114 7.93 4.17 -1.11
N SER A 115 7.38 4.99 -0.22
CA SER A 115 7.27 4.66 1.20
C SER A 115 6.41 3.41 1.43
N LEU A 116 5.28 3.32 0.72
CA LEU A 116 4.41 2.15 0.72
C LEU A 116 5.15 0.94 0.18
N TYR A 117 5.76 1.04 -1.01
CA TYR A 117 6.56 -0.04 -1.60
C TYR A 117 7.60 -0.58 -0.62
N ARG A 118 8.39 0.30 -0.01
CA ARG A 118 9.41 -0.08 0.97
C ARG A 118 8.81 -0.83 2.15
N ASN A 119 7.74 -0.30 2.74
CA ASN A 119 7.10 -0.93 3.90
C ASN A 119 6.44 -2.26 3.58
N ILE A 120 5.87 -2.43 2.39
CA ILE A 120 5.33 -3.72 1.95
C ILE A 120 6.47 -4.70 1.61
N CYS A 121 7.51 -4.30 0.88
CA CYS A 121 8.63 -5.19 0.58
C CYS A 121 9.39 -5.69 1.82
N ARG A 122 9.28 -4.96 2.94
CA ARG A 122 9.82 -5.38 4.24
C ARG A 122 9.02 -6.52 4.89
N SER A 123 7.73 -6.67 4.59
CA SER A 123 6.85 -7.72 5.12
C SER A 123 6.74 -8.93 4.20
N LEU A 124 7.02 -8.76 2.90
CA LEU A 124 6.92 -9.81 1.89
C LEU A 124 8.07 -10.83 1.96
N LEU A 125 7.77 -12.09 1.62
CA LEU A 125 8.78 -13.10 1.32
C LEU A 125 9.56 -12.72 0.06
N GLU A 126 10.84 -13.12 -0.02
CA GLU A 126 11.73 -12.76 -1.13
C GLU A 126 11.14 -13.17 -2.50
N LYS A 127 10.52 -14.36 -2.58
CA LYS A 127 9.88 -14.87 -3.79
C LYS A 127 8.74 -13.99 -4.33
N ASP A 128 8.12 -13.19 -3.48
CA ASP A 128 6.91 -12.42 -3.84
C ASP A 128 7.22 -10.94 -4.12
N LYS A 129 8.44 -10.45 -3.84
CA LYS A 129 8.79 -9.03 -3.97
C LYS A 129 8.73 -8.52 -5.41
N LEU A 130 9.30 -9.27 -6.37
CA LEU A 130 9.23 -8.90 -7.78
C LEU A 130 7.79 -8.92 -8.30
N MET A 131 7.01 -9.91 -7.88
CA MET A 131 5.59 -10.00 -8.25
C MET A 131 4.81 -8.81 -7.72
N PHE A 132 5.01 -8.41 -6.45
CA PHE A 132 4.39 -7.20 -5.92
C PHE A 132 4.82 -5.95 -6.69
N SER A 133 6.11 -5.81 -7.01
CA SER A 133 6.62 -4.68 -7.79
C SER A 133 5.94 -4.57 -9.16
N PHE A 134 5.73 -5.73 -9.81
CA PHE A 134 5.03 -5.83 -11.07
C PHE A 134 3.54 -5.47 -10.92
N LEU A 135 2.83 -6.06 -9.94
CA LEU A 135 1.43 -5.77 -9.67
C LEU A 135 1.20 -4.31 -9.33
N LEU A 136 2.04 -3.72 -8.47
CA LEU A 136 2.00 -2.31 -8.11
C LEU A 136 2.11 -1.41 -9.34
N THR A 137 3.07 -1.70 -10.22
CA THR A 137 3.27 -0.96 -11.47
C THR A 137 2.04 -1.05 -12.38
N VAL A 138 1.51 -2.26 -12.57
CA VAL A 138 0.31 -2.48 -13.39
C VAL A 138 -0.91 -1.78 -12.79
N SER A 139 -1.12 -1.86 -11.47
CA SER A 139 -2.24 -1.20 -10.79
C SER A 139 -2.19 0.32 -10.95
N ILE A 140 -1.00 0.93 -10.80
CA ILE A 140 -0.82 2.37 -11.01
C ILE A 140 -1.16 2.76 -12.45
N MET A 141 -0.65 2.01 -13.43
CA MET A 141 -0.93 2.28 -14.85
C MET A 141 -2.41 2.06 -15.21
N GLN A 142 -3.07 1.04 -14.64
CA GLN A 142 -4.51 0.82 -14.80
C GLN A 142 -5.32 1.96 -14.20
N GLY A 143 -4.95 2.46 -13.02
CA GLY A 143 -5.57 3.66 -12.43
C GLY A 143 -5.43 4.90 -13.32
N ARG A 144 -4.35 4.98 -14.10
CA ARG A 144 -4.13 6.06 -15.08
C ARG A 144 -4.76 5.79 -16.45
N ASN A 145 -5.45 4.66 -16.63
CA ASN A 145 -5.99 4.18 -17.90
C ASN A 145 -4.92 3.99 -19.00
N GLU A 146 -3.68 3.65 -18.62
CA GLU A 146 -2.56 3.40 -19.53
C GLU A 146 -2.47 1.93 -19.98
N ILE A 147 -3.12 1.02 -19.24
CA ILE A 147 -3.23 -0.41 -19.56
C ILE A 147 -4.69 -0.77 -19.76
N ASP A 148 -5.01 -1.36 -20.91
CA ASP A 148 -6.34 -1.88 -21.20
C ASP A 148 -6.61 -3.21 -20.48
N ALA A 149 -7.87 -3.44 -20.07
CA ALA A 149 -8.26 -4.64 -19.35
C ALA A 149 -8.09 -5.93 -20.19
N ALA A 150 -8.29 -5.86 -21.52
CA ALA A 150 -8.09 -6.99 -22.42
C ALA A 150 -6.60 -7.28 -22.62
N GLU A 151 -5.75 -6.25 -22.70
CA GLU A 151 -4.29 -6.40 -22.72
C GLU A 151 -3.79 -7.12 -21.45
N TRP A 152 -4.27 -6.69 -20.27
CA TRP A 152 -3.96 -7.35 -19.00
C TRP A 152 -4.46 -8.79 -18.93
N TYR A 153 -5.71 -9.05 -19.33
CA TYR A 153 -6.28 -10.39 -19.33
C TYR A 153 -5.50 -11.34 -20.25
N PHE A 154 -5.06 -10.86 -21.42
CA PHE A 154 -4.21 -11.62 -22.32
C PHE A 154 -2.83 -11.88 -21.71
N PHE A 155 -2.23 -10.90 -21.04
CA PHE A 155 -0.98 -11.11 -20.31
C PHE A 155 -1.11 -12.21 -19.25
N LEU A 156 -2.29 -12.49 -18.71
CA LEU A 156 -2.46 -13.57 -17.73
C LEU A 156 -2.76 -14.91 -18.41
N THR A 157 -3.64 -14.91 -19.41
CA THR A 157 -4.25 -16.14 -19.94
C THR A 157 -3.71 -16.59 -21.30
N GLY A 158 -3.07 -15.70 -22.06
CA GLY A 158 -2.72 -15.94 -23.47
C GLY A 158 -3.91 -15.81 -24.44
N GLY A 159 -5.04 -15.30 -23.94
CA GLY A 159 -6.29 -15.14 -24.67
C GLY A 159 -7.05 -16.46 -24.87
N VAL A 160 -8.33 -16.34 -25.20
CA VAL A 160 -9.18 -17.49 -25.56
C VAL A 160 -9.07 -17.72 -27.06
N ALA A 161 -8.91 -18.97 -27.49
CA ALA A 161 -8.99 -19.33 -28.90
C ALA A 161 -10.42 -19.04 -29.41
N LEU A 162 -10.57 -17.99 -30.21
CA LEU A 162 -11.76 -17.82 -31.04
C LEU A 162 -11.73 -18.88 -32.15
N SER A 163 -12.91 -19.31 -32.59
CA SER A 163 -13.14 -20.42 -33.52
C SER A 163 -12.55 -20.26 -34.93
N ASP A 164 -11.83 -19.17 -35.18
CA ASP A 164 -11.25 -18.90 -36.48
C ASP A 164 -9.96 -19.70 -36.67
N ILE A 165 -9.84 -20.33 -37.84
CA ILE A 165 -8.65 -21.08 -38.21
C ILE A 165 -7.52 -20.05 -38.41
N PRO A 166 -6.43 -20.10 -37.61
CA PRO A 166 -5.33 -19.17 -37.75
C PRO A 166 -4.65 -19.33 -39.12
N PRO A 167 -4.06 -18.25 -39.67
CA PRO A 167 -3.29 -18.36 -40.91
C PRO A 167 -2.13 -19.35 -40.75
N PRO A 168 -1.62 -19.95 -41.83
CA PRO A 168 -0.47 -20.84 -41.75
C PRO A 168 0.74 -20.16 -41.12
N ASN A 169 1.44 -20.89 -40.26
CA ASN A 169 2.66 -20.42 -39.61
C ASN A 169 3.78 -20.20 -40.63
N PRO A 170 4.27 -18.97 -40.83
CA PRO A 170 5.31 -18.67 -41.80
C PRO A 170 6.71 -19.13 -41.34
N CYS A 171 6.88 -19.51 -40.08
CA CYS A 171 8.16 -19.74 -39.42
C CYS A 171 8.15 -21.05 -38.61
N ALA A 172 7.52 -22.10 -39.14
CA ALA A 172 7.35 -23.39 -38.47
C ALA A 172 8.68 -24.12 -38.13
N ASP A 173 9.81 -23.67 -38.68
CA ASP A 173 11.14 -24.22 -38.41
C ASP A 173 11.70 -23.80 -37.03
N TRP A 174 11.31 -22.64 -36.49
CA TRP A 174 11.78 -22.15 -35.18
C TRP A 174 10.67 -21.63 -34.27
N PHE A 175 9.48 -21.33 -34.80
CA PHE A 175 8.35 -20.81 -34.04
C PHE A 175 7.25 -21.85 -33.96
N SER A 176 6.93 -22.30 -32.76
CA SER A 176 5.95 -23.40 -32.57
C SER A 176 4.53 -22.97 -32.95
N GLU A 177 3.71 -23.92 -33.41
CA GLU A 177 2.28 -23.67 -33.70
C GLU A 177 1.52 -23.07 -32.51
N LYS A 178 1.88 -23.49 -31.28
CA LYS A 178 1.28 -22.92 -30.06
C LYS A 178 1.56 -21.42 -29.95
N GLN A 179 2.82 -21.02 -30.11
CA GLN A 179 3.22 -19.61 -30.03
C GLN A 179 2.67 -18.80 -31.20
N TRP A 180 2.61 -19.39 -32.39
CA TRP A 180 1.98 -18.79 -33.56
C TRP A 180 0.50 -18.49 -33.32
N ASN A 181 -0.25 -19.45 -32.79
CA ASN A 181 -1.66 -19.25 -32.46
C ASN A 181 -1.84 -18.16 -31.39
N GLU A 182 -0.95 -18.08 -30.40
CA GLU A 182 -0.94 -16.98 -29.42
C GLU A 182 -0.60 -15.62 -30.05
N LEU A 183 0.34 -15.57 -31.00
CA LEU A 183 0.71 -14.36 -31.73
C LEU A 183 -0.44 -13.85 -32.61
N VAL A 184 -1.14 -14.75 -33.29
CA VAL A 184 -2.34 -14.41 -34.08
C VAL A 184 -3.44 -13.85 -33.16
N ARG A 185 -3.63 -14.44 -31.97
CA ARG A 185 -4.56 -13.88 -30.98
C ARG A 185 -4.13 -12.50 -30.49
N LEU A 186 -2.84 -12.28 -30.26
CA LEU A 186 -2.30 -10.96 -29.91
C LEU A 186 -2.56 -9.95 -31.04
N ALA A 187 -2.36 -10.34 -32.30
CA ALA A 187 -2.59 -9.52 -33.48
C ALA A 187 -4.04 -9.06 -33.67
N ASN A 188 -5.01 -9.78 -33.11
CA ASN A 188 -6.42 -9.38 -33.13
C ASN A 188 -6.72 -8.20 -32.19
N MET A 189 -5.78 -7.81 -31.32
CA MET A 189 -5.95 -6.64 -30.48
C MET A 189 -5.79 -5.34 -31.29
N PRO A 190 -6.55 -4.28 -30.99
CA PRO A 190 -6.44 -3.00 -31.69
C PRO A 190 -5.02 -2.41 -31.70
N CYS A 191 -4.23 -2.67 -30.66
CA CYS A 191 -2.86 -2.20 -30.53
C CYS A 191 -1.81 -3.03 -31.28
N TYR A 192 -2.21 -4.15 -31.90
CA TYR A 192 -1.35 -5.06 -32.66
C TYR A 192 -1.81 -5.31 -34.09
N LEU A 193 -2.64 -4.42 -34.63
CA LEU A 193 -3.06 -4.49 -36.03
C LEU A 193 -1.83 -4.51 -36.95
N GLY A 194 -1.81 -5.43 -37.90
CA GLY A 194 -0.68 -5.63 -38.82
C GLY A 194 0.44 -6.51 -38.29
N LEU A 195 0.40 -6.98 -37.02
CA LEU A 195 1.47 -7.80 -36.44
C LEU A 195 1.78 -9.07 -37.25
N VAL A 196 0.77 -9.77 -37.76
CA VAL A 196 0.95 -11.00 -38.55
C VAL A 196 1.74 -10.72 -39.83
N ASP A 197 1.45 -9.61 -40.52
CA ASP A 197 2.09 -9.27 -41.78
C ASP A 197 3.50 -8.70 -41.57
N GLU A 198 3.70 -7.91 -40.52
CA GLU A 198 5.03 -7.47 -40.11
C GLU A 198 5.91 -8.63 -39.62
N PHE A 199 5.33 -9.61 -38.93
CA PHE A 199 6.07 -10.80 -38.51
C PHE A 199 6.59 -11.61 -39.69
N LYS A 200 5.78 -11.75 -40.76
CA LYS A 200 6.21 -12.38 -42.02
C LYS A 200 7.30 -11.56 -42.72
N THR A 201 7.12 -10.24 -42.76
CA THR A 201 8.03 -9.33 -43.47
C THR A 201 9.41 -9.28 -42.79
N TYR A 202 9.45 -9.12 -41.47
CA TYR A 202 10.66 -8.98 -40.66
C TYR A 202 11.02 -10.27 -39.90
N HIS A 203 10.76 -11.42 -40.50
CA HIS A 203 10.92 -12.73 -39.84
C HIS A 203 12.37 -12.99 -39.38
N VAL A 204 13.37 -12.45 -40.08
CA VAL A 204 14.79 -12.59 -39.72
C VAL A 204 15.10 -11.81 -38.44
N GLU A 205 14.58 -10.59 -38.32
CA GLU A 205 14.75 -9.73 -37.16
C GLU A 205 14.01 -10.30 -35.94
N TRP A 206 12.78 -10.77 -36.13
CA TRP A 206 12.04 -11.48 -35.08
C TRP A 206 12.77 -12.74 -34.61
N LYS A 207 13.35 -13.52 -35.54
CA LYS A 207 14.20 -14.66 -35.19
C LYS A 207 15.44 -14.24 -34.42
N GLY A 208 16.06 -13.10 -34.76
CA GLY A 208 17.18 -12.53 -33.99
C GLY A 208 16.81 -12.23 -32.53
N ILE A 209 15.58 -11.77 -32.27
CA ILE A 209 15.07 -11.58 -30.90
C ILE A 209 14.81 -12.94 -30.24
N TYR A 210 14.22 -13.89 -30.97
CA TYR A 210 13.93 -15.24 -30.49
C TYR A 210 15.20 -16.02 -30.10
N ASP A 211 16.27 -15.94 -30.89
CA ASP A 211 17.51 -16.68 -30.63
C ASP A 211 18.41 -15.97 -29.57
N SER A 212 18.16 -14.69 -29.29
CA SER A 212 18.99 -13.90 -28.37
C SER A 212 18.73 -14.24 -26.90
N PRO A 213 19.76 -14.51 -26.06
CA PRO A 213 19.58 -14.70 -24.63
C PRO A 213 19.03 -13.45 -23.92
N THR A 214 19.23 -12.27 -24.52
CA THR A 214 18.74 -10.97 -24.04
C THR A 214 17.67 -10.38 -24.95
N GLY A 215 16.89 -11.22 -25.64
CA GLY A 215 15.83 -10.78 -26.57
C GLY A 215 14.85 -9.78 -25.97
N HIS A 216 14.55 -9.89 -24.66
CA HIS A 216 13.72 -8.94 -23.92
C HIS A 216 14.27 -7.50 -23.86
N MET A 217 15.53 -7.26 -24.24
CA MET A 217 16.16 -5.93 -24.34
C MET A 217 16.21 -5.40 -25.79
N LEU A 218 16.06 -6.26 -26.80
CA LEU A 218 16.19 -5.88 -28.22
C LEU A 218 14.90 -5.26 -28.76
N PRO A 219 14.92 -4.11 -29.45
CA PRO A 219 13.71 -3.46 -29.96
C PRO A 219 12.95 -4.39 -30.92
N PHE A 220 11.63 -4.30 -30.94
CA PHE A 220 10.83 -4.99 -31.95
C PHE A 220 11.04 -4.34 -33.32
N PRO A 221 10.99 -5.10 -34.42
CA PRO A 221 11.11 -4.55 -35.77
C PRO A 221 9.84 -3.78 -36.17
N GLY A 222 9.97 -3.01 -37.26
CA GLY A 222 8.84 -2.35 -37.90
C GLY A 222 8.14 -1.30 -37.03
N SER A 223 6.81 -1.26 -37.12
CA SER A 223 6.00 -0.28 -36.38
C SER A 223 5.96 -0.55 -34.87
N PHE A 224 6.28 -1.79 -34.47
CA PHE A 224 6.31 -2.21 -33.07
C PHE A 224 7.56 -1.76 -32.30
N ALA A 225 8.53 -1.13 -32.97
CA ALA A 225 9.68 -0.52 -32.31
C ALA A 225 9.29 0.54 -31.27
N THR A 226 8.17 1.24 -31.49
CA THR A 226 7.62 2.26 -30.59
C THR A 226 6.51 1.74 -29.66
N ALA A 227 6.37 0.43 -29.51
CA ALA A 227 5.39 -0.15 -28.59
C ALA A 227 5.64 0.29 -27.15
N THR A 228 4.56 0.52 -26.39
CA THR A 228 4.66 0.85 -24.96
C THR A 228 5.36 -0.27 -24.19
N PRO A 229 5.98 0.02 -23.03
CA PRO A 229 6.66 -1.01 -22.24
C PRO A 229 5.79 -2.22 -21.92
N PHE A 230 4.51 -2.01 -21.59
CA PHE A 230 3.57 -3.10 -21.29
C PHE A 230 3.22 -3.94 -22.53
N ARG A 231 2.97 -3.30 -23.67
CA ARG A 231 2.75 -4.01 -24.94
C ARG A 231 3.99 -4.82 -25.32
N ARG A 232 5.17 -4.24 -25.24
CA ARG A 232 6.41 -4.99 -25.46
C ARG A 232 6.49 -6.26 -24.59
N LEU A 233 6.09 -6.18 -23.33
CA LEU A 233 6.00 -7.34 -22.43
C LEU A 233 5.01 -8.41 -22.94
N LEU A 234 3.86 -8.04 -23.51
CA LEU A 234 2.93 -8.99 -24.17
C LEU A 234 3.61 -9.72 -25.33
N GLY A 235 4.34 -8.99 -26.17
CA GLY A 235 5.06 -9.58 -27.30
C GLY A 235 6.14 -10.56 -26.84
N ILE A 236 6.90 -10.21 -25.79
CA ILE A 236 7.91 -11.11 -25.22
C ILE A 236 7.26 -12.35 -24.58
N ARG A 237 6.10 -12.21 -23.91
CA ARG A 237 5.35 -13.36 -23.39
C ARG A 237 5.05 -14.40 -24.46
N VAL A 238 4.70 -13.97 -25.66
CA VAL A 238 4.40 -14.87 -26.79
C VAL A 238 5.68 -15.39 -27.44
N LEU A 239 6.64 -14.50 -27.72
CA LEU A 239 7.86 -14.83 -28.46
C LEU A 239 8.85 -15.66 -27.64
N ARG A 240 9.10 -15.25 -26.40
CA ARG A 240 10.10 -15.80 -25.46
C ARG A 240 9.52 -15.90 -24.04
N PRO A 241 8.59 -16.86 -23.81
CA PRO A 241 7.95 -17.05 -22.50
C PRO A 241 8.94 -17.29 -21.36
N ASP A 242 10.12 -17.87 -21.66
CA ASP A 242 11.21 -18.09 -20.72
C ASP A 242 11.85 -16.79 -20.21
N LEU A 243 11.77 -15.69 -20.98
CA LEU A 243 12.31 -14.38 -20.60
C LEU A 243 11.27 -13.47 -19.93
N VAL A 244 10.05 -13.93 -19.69
CA VAL A 244 8.96 -13.07 -19.17
C VAL A 244 9.29 -12.48 -17.81
N VAL A 245 9.94 -13.23 -16.92
CA VAL A 245 10.27 -12.75 -15.57
C VAL A 245 11.26 -11.58 -15.63
N VAL A 246 12.33 -11.70 -16.42
CA VAL A 246 13.32 -10.63 -16.60
C VAL A 246 12.75 -9.46 -17.41
N ALA A 247 11.86 -9.73 -18.37
CA ALA A 247 11.13 -8.69 -19.09
C ALA A 247 10.18 -7.91 -18.18
N ALA A 248 9.49 -8.57 -17.24
CA ALA A 248 8.63 -7.94 -16.25
C ALA A 248 9.45 -7.08 -15.29
N GLN A 249 10.63 -7.55 -14.85
CA GLN A 249 11.57 -6.74 -14.08
C GLN A 249 12.00 -5.49 -14.84
N GLN A 250 12.40 -5.63 -16.11
CA GLN A 250 12.78 -4.49 -16.96
C GLN A 250 11.60 -3.52 -17.16
N PHE A 251 10.38 -4.03 -17.31
CA PHE A 251 9.17 -3.23 -17.40
C PHE A 251 8.96 -2.36 -16.15
N VAL A 252 9.16 -2.92 -14.94
CA VAL A 252 9.12 -2.15 -13.68
C VAL A 252 10.22 -1.08 -13.64
N VAL A 253 11.44 -1.42 -14.06
CA VAL A 253 12.58 -0.48 -14.08
C VAL A 253 12.31 0.70 -15.00
N VAL A 254 11.77 0.47 -16.20
CA VAL A 254 11.48 1.51 -17.19
C VAL A 254 10.30 2.39 -16.77
N THR A 255 9.29 1.80 -16.14
CA THR A 255 8.04 2.51 -15.80
C THR A 255 8.12 3.26 -14.48
N MET A 256 8.76 2.67 -13.47
CA MET A 256 8.81 3.21 -12.11
C MET A 256 10.21 3.69 -11.75
N SER A 257 11.19 2.77 -11.73
CA SER A 257 12.64 2.98 -11.58
C SER A 257 13.29 1.71 -11.02
N GLU A 258 14.63 1.67 -11.02
CA GLU A 258 15.39 0.55 -10.47
C GLU A 258 15.18 0.33 -8.96
N SER A 259 14.80 1.37 -8.22
CA SER A 259 14.52 1.27 -6.77
C SER A 259 13.31 0.37 -6.46
N PHE A 260 12.41 0.17 -7.42
CA PHE A 260 11.24 -0.71 -7.28
C PHE A 260 11.54 -2.19 -7.58
N VAL A 261 12.76 -2.54 -7.97
CA VAL A 261 13.18 -3.95 -8.13
C VAL A 261 14.33 -4.33 -7.18
N LYS A 262 14.83 -3.37 -6.40
CA LYS A 262 15.88 -3.54 -5.41
C LYS A 262 15.33 -3.19 -4.04
N PRO A 263 14.66 -4.14 -3.35
CA PRO A 263 14.13 -3.89 -2.01
C PRO A 263 15.27 -3.51 -1.06
N PRO A 264 15.06 -2.56 -0.13
CA PRO A 264 16.10 -2.16 0.81
C PRO A 264 16.45 -3.34 1.73
N PRO A 265 17.72 -3.43 2.18
CA PRO A 265 18.13 -4.45 3.13
C PRO A 265 17.36 -4.29 4.46
N PHE A 266 17.27 -5.38 5.20
CA PHE A 266 16.67 -5.38 6.53
C PHE A 266 17.46 -4.46 7.47
N ASP A 267 16.73 -3.57 8.17
CA ASP A 267 17.29 -2.65 9.16
C ASP A 267 16.34 -2.55 10.36
N LEU A 268 16.69 -3.23 11.44
CA LEU A 268 15.90 -3.28 12.67
C LEU A 268 15.68 -1.91 13.31
N ALA A 269 16.64 -0.98 13.19
CA ALA A 269 16.52 0.35 13.76
C ALA A 269 15.45 1.17 13.04
N LEU A 270 15.39 1.05 11.72
CA LEU A 270 14.33 1.66 10.92
C LEU A 270 12.96 1.02 11.23
N CYS A 271 12.89 -0.30 11.36
CA CYS A 271 11.65 -0.99 11.76
C CYS A 271 11.13 -0.49 13.11
N TYR A 272 12.03 -0.35 14.07
CA TYR A 272 11.71 0.20 15.38
C TYR A 272 11.32 1.68 15.31
N GLY A 273 11.94 2.45 14.42
CA GLY A 273 11.56 3.84 14.12
C GLY A 273 10.12 3.98 13.65
N ASP A 274 9.60 2.98 12.93
CA ASP A 274 8.25 2.97 12.38
C ASP A 274 7.21 2.30 13.32
N SER A 275 7.64 1.51 14.32
CA SER A 275 6.73 0.84 15.26
C SER A 275 6.11 1.75 16.31
N SER A 276 5.03 1.31 16.95
CA SER A 276 4.43 2.01 18.10
C SER A 276 3.90 1.02 19.13
N VAL A 277 3.55 1.48 20.34
CA VAL A 277 2.92 0.62 21.37
C VAL A 277 1.58 0.02 20.93
N GLN A 278 0.92 0.67 19.96
CA GLN A 278 -0.33 0.18 19.35
C GLN A 278 -0.09 -0.62 18.07
N SER A 279 1.16 -0.72 17.61
CA SER A 279 1.55 -1.41 16.39
C SER A 279 2.83 -2.22 16.66
N PRO A 280 2.70 -3.38 17.32
CA PRO A 280 3.84 -4.21 17.64
C PRO A 280 4.49 -4.81 16.39
N LEU A 281 5.74 -5.23 16.57
CA LEU A 281 6.61 -5.70 15.50
C LEU A 281 6.48 -7.23 15.37
N VAL A 282 6.16 -7.72 14.17
CA VAL A 282 5.96 -9.14 13.90
C VAL A 282 7.01 -9.65 12.92
N PHE A 283 7.80 -10.65 13.32
CA PHE A 283 8.83 -11.26 12.48
C PHE A 283 8.35 -12.57 11.87
N ILE A 284 8.23 -12.59 10.54
CA ILE A 284 7.96 -13.76 9.71
C ILE A 284 9.31 -14.35 9.29
N LEU A 285 9.58 -15.55 9.78
CA LEU A 285 10.87 -16.21 9.62
C LEU A 285 10.79 -17.35 8.62
N SER A 286 11.83 -17.47 7.80
CA SER A 286 12.05 -18.67 7.01
C SER A 286 12.62 -19.78 7.89
N PRO A 287 12.38 -21.06 7.57
CA PRO A 287 12.97 -22.17 8.31
C PRO A 287 14.49 -22.01 8.44
N GLY A 288 15.01 -22.13 9.67
CA GLY A 288 16.45 -22.02 9.96
C GLY A 288 16.96 -20.61 10.24
N SER A 289 16.10 -19.58 10.17
CA SER A 289 16.46 -18.20 10.51
C SER A 289 15.95 -17.79 11.90
N ASP A 290 16.79 -17.11 12.69
CA ASP A 290 16.44 -16.63 14.04
C ASP A 290 16.90 -15.17 14.25
N PRO A 291 15.97 -14.19 14.36
CA PRO A 291 16.30 -12.78 14.53
C PRO A 291 16.68 -12.43 15.97
N ILE A 292 16.54 -13.36 16.93
CA ILE A 292 16.70 -13.07 18.37
C ILE A 292 18.07 -12.47 18.67
N SER A 293 19.13 -12.99 18.06
CA SER A 293 20.48 -12.44 18.26
C SER A 293 20.60 -10.97 17.85
N SER A 294 19.94 -10.57 16.76
CA SER A 294 19.90 -9.19 16.27
C SER A 294 19.03 -8.30 17.17
N VAL A 295 17.90 -8.82 17.65
CA VAL A 295 17.01 -8.10 18.59
C VAL A 295 17.70 -7.86 19.94
N LEU A 296 18.39 -8.85 20.49
CA LEU A 296 19.15 -8.73 21.74
C LEU A 296 20.28 -7.71 21.61
N LYS A 297 21.07 -7.78 20.54
CA LYS A 297 22.12 -6.78 20.26
C LYS A 297 21.57 -5.37 20.13
N PHE A 298 20.40 -5.23 19.50
CA PHE A 298 19.75 -3.94 19.35
C PHE A 298 19.23 -3.41 20.69
N ALA A 299 18.63 -4.25 21.52
CA ALA A 299 18.21 -3.89 22.87
C ALA A 299 19.39 -3.46 23.75
N ASP A 300 20.52 -4.16 23.68
CA ASP A 300 21.76 -3.77 24.38
C ASP A 300 22.25 -2.39 23.90
N ALA A 301 22.25 -2.16 22.58
CA ALA A 301 22.66 -0.89 21.99
C ALA A 301 21.75 0.29 22.39
N THR A 302 20.44 0.04 22.53
CA THR A 302 19.47 1.03 23.00
C THR A 302 19.33 1.09 24.52
N LYS A 303 20.10 0.28 25.27
CA LYS A 303 20.07 0.14 26.73
C LYS A 303 18.68 -0.24 27.27
N GLN A 304 17.97 -1.04 26.50
CA GLN A 304 16.61 -1.43 26.80
C GLN A 304 16.55 -2.79 27.48
N LYS A 305 15.79 -2.87 28.58
CA LYS A 305 15.54 -4.15 29.24
C LYS A 305 14.64 -5.02 28.37
N ILE A 306 15.04 -6.26 28.15
CA ILE A 306 14.32 -7.22 27.32
C ILE A 306 14.09 -8.53 28.06
N ASP A 307 12.84 -9.00 28.04
CA ASP A 307 12.45 -10.28 28.61
C ASP A 307 11.91 -11.19 27.48
N THR A 308 12.38 -12.44 27.42
CA THR A 308 12.03 -13.38 26.33
C THR A 308 11.25 -14.57 26.88
N ILE A 309 10.22 -15.02 26.17
CA ILE A 309 9.46 -16.23 26.48
C ILE A 309 9.16 -17.01 25.21
N SER A 310 9.38 -18.32 25.22
CA SER A 310 8.96 -19.21 24.13
C SER A 310 7.57 -19.76 24.42
N LEU A 311 6.61 -19.46 23.55
CA LEU A 311 5.24 -19.92 23.67
C LEU A 311 5.12 -21.41 23.30
N GLY A 312 4.38 -22.11 24.15
CA GLY A 312 4.00 -23.51 24.03
C GLY A 312 2.79 -23.78 24.93
N GLN A 313 2.45 -25.04 25.13
CA GLN A 313 1.29 -25.40 25.95
C GLN A 313 1.45 -24.85 27.38
N GLY A 314 0.47 -24.05 27.84
CA GLY A 314 0.43 -23.50 29.20
C GLY A 314 1.25 -22.22 29.44
N GLN A 315 1.94 -21.66 28.44
CA GLN A 315 2.78 -20.45 28.62
C GLN A 315 2.01 -19.12 28.53
N GLY A 316 0.76 -19.14 28.03
CA GLY A 316 -0.07 -17.94 27.85
C GLY A 316 -0.17 -17.05 29.09
N PRO A 317 -0.57 -17.57 30.28
CA PRO A 317 -0.68 -16.77 31.50
C PRO A 317 0.65 -16.14 31.97
N ILE A 318 1.79 -16.77 31.66
CA ILE A 318 3.12 -16.22 31.98
C ILE A 318 3.42 -15.05 31.04
N ALA A 319 3.14 -15.23 29.74
CA ALA A 319 3.26 -14.15 28.76
C ALA A 319 2.38 -12.94 29.13
N GLU A 320 1.14 -13.14 29.58
CA GLU A 320 0.24 -12.06 30.02
C GLU A 320 0.81 -11.24 31.19
N ARG A 321 1.44 -11.91 32.16
CA ARG A 321 2.09 -11.24 33.30
C ARG A 321 3.33 -10.46 32.86
N MET A 322 4.14 -11.06 31.97
CA MET A 322 5.31 -10.39 31.39
C MET A 322 4.91 -9.14 30.61
N ILE A 323 3.85 -9.25 29.80
CA ILE A 323 3.27 -8.13 29.04
C ILE A 323 2.80 -7.03 29.99
N SER A 324 2.03 -7.37 31.02
CA SER A 324 1.54 -6.39 32.01
C SER A 324 2.69 -5.66 32.71
N LEU A 325 3.72 -6.40 33.15
CA LEU A 325 4.90 -5.80 33.79
C LEU A 325 5.68 -4.91 32.83
N ALA A 326 5.79 -5.30 31.56
CA ALA A 326 6.47 -4.49 30.54
C ALA A 326 5.72 -3.20 30.24
N MET A 327 4.37 -3.23 30.26
CA MET A 327 3.56 -2.01 30.13
C MET A 327 3.76 -1.03 31.29
N GLU A 328 4.03 -1.54 32.51
CA GLU A 328 4.29 -0.69 33.68
C GLU A 328 5.73 -0.15 33.71
N THR A 329 6.70 -0.96 33.27
CA THR A 329 8.13 -0.66 33.38
C THR A 329 8.73 -0.06 32.11
N GLY A 330 8.01 -0.11 30.99
CA GLY A 330 8.49 0.28 29.68
C GLY A 330 9.55 -0.66 29.12
N SER A 331 9.58 -1.95 29.50
CA SER A 331 10.53 -2.93 28.96
C SER A 331 10.02 -3.58 27.65
N TRP A 332 10.89 -4.33 26.97
CA TRP A 332 10.52 -5.11 25.78
C TRP A 332 10.20 -6.55 26.15
N VAL A 333 9.16 -7.11 25.50
CA VAL A 333 8.80 -8.52 25.65
C VAL A 333 8.89 -9.21 24.30
N VAL A 334 9.64 -10.30 24.27
CA VAL A 334 9.81 -11.13 23.08
C VAL A 334 9.07 -12.45 23.25
N LEU A 335 8.06 -12.69 22.41
CA LEU A 335 7.21 -13.87 22.41
C LEU A 335 7.62 -14.84 21.30
N GLN A 336 8.50 -15.79 21.56
CA GLN A 336 8.93 -16.75 20.54
C GLN A 336 7.88 -17.84 20.30
N ASN A 337 7.92 -18.50 19.14
CA ASN A 337 7.10 -19.71 18.90
C ASN A 337 5.58 -19.52 18.99
N CYS A 338 5.07 -18.32 18.66
CA CYS A 338 3.64 -18.03 18.68
C CYS A 338 2.77 -18.97 17.85
N HIS A 339 3.26 -19.50 16.71
CA HIS A 339 2.53 -20.53 15.96
C HIS A 339 2.23 -21.80 16.76
N LEU A 340 2.97 -22.09 17.83
CA LEU A 340 2.73 -23.24 18.70
C LEU A 340 1.64 -22.99 19.76
N ALA A 341 1.12 -21.75 19.88
CA ALA A 341 0.10 -21.38 20.84
C ALA A 341 -1.14 -20.71 20.18
N PRO A 342 -1.75 -21.31 19.13
CA PRO A 342 -2.84 -20.69 18.37
C PRO A 342 -4.07 -20.38 19.23
N SER A 343 -4.33 -21.19 20.27
CA SER A 343 -5.45 -20.98 21.19
C SER A 343 -5.31 -19.73 22.07
N TRP A 344 -4.10 -19.19 22.25
CA TRP A 344 -3.85 -18.01 23.06
C TRP A 344 -3.75 -16.71 22.24
N MET A 345 -3.51 -16.80 20.94
CA MET A 345 -3.40 -15.65 20.04
C MET A 345 -4.61 -14.69 20.10
N PRO A 346 -5.87 -15.14 20.20
CA PRO A 346 -7.02 -14.24 20.38
C PRO A 346 -6.98 -13.41 21.69
N THR A 347 -6.31 -13.92 22.72
CA THR A 347 -6.09 -13.17 23.97
C THR A 347 -5.00 -12.13 23.79
N LEU A 348 -3.91 -12.45 23.09
CA LEU A 348 -2.86 -11.49 22.74
C LEU A 348 -3.44 -10.31 21.94
N GLU A 349 -4.28 -10.59 20.94
CA GLU A 349 -5.00 -9.58 20.16
C GLU A 349 -5.78 -8.62 21.06
N ARG A 350 -6.64 -9.16 21.94
CA ARG A 350 -7.43 -8.36 22.89
C ARG A 350 -6.56 -7.50 23.81
N ILE A 351 -5.42 -8.03 24.25
CA ILE A 351 -4.46 -7.27 25.06
C ILE A 351 -3.92 -6.10 24.25
N THR A 352 -3.48 -6.33 23.02
CA THR A 352 -2.93 -5.28 22.14
C THR A 352 -3.95 -4.21 21.77
N GLU A 353 -5.21 -4.57 21.49
CA GLU A 353 -6.30 -3.62 21.23
C GLU A 353 -6.67 -2.79 22.47
N GLY A 354 -6.52 -3.38 23.66
CA GLY A 354 -6.79 -2.73 24.94
C GLY A 354 -5.77 -1.63 25.31
N ILE A 355 -4.65 -1.51 24.60
CA ILE A 355 -3.58 -0.54 24.87
C ILE A 355 -4.03 0.86 24.47
N LYS A 356 -4.39 1.67 25.47
CA LYS A 356 -4.74 3.08 25.30
C LYS A 356 -3.51 3.96 25.51
N VAL A 357 -3.11 4.69 24.47
CA VAL A 357 -2.15 5.80 24.59
C VAL A 357 -2.82 6.92 25.37
N ARG A 358 -2.24 7.36 26.49
CA ARG A 358 -2.80 8.48 27.26
C ARG A 358 -2.56 9.78 26.47
N LYS A 359 -3.64 10.54 26.22
CA LYS A 359 -3.56 11.88 25.61
C LYS A 359 -2.87 12.83 26.60
N GLY A 360 -1.54 12.91 26.46
CA GLY A 360 -0.60 13.65 27.30
C GLY A 360 0.85 13.37 26.89
N ASP A 361 1.08 12.22 26.24
CA ASP A 361 2.40 11.75 25.82
C ASP A 361 2.76 12.16 24.37
N LEU A 362 1.94 13.01 23.74
CA LEU A 362 2.20 13.60 22.41
C LEU A 362 2.85 14.97 22.59
N LEU A 363 4.18 15.03 22.70
CA LEU A 363 4.93 16.28 22.49
C LEU A 363 5.98 16.10 21.38
N TYR A 364 5.88 16.95 20.37
CA TYR A 364 6.88 17.10 19.32
C TYR A 364 8.01 18.06 19.74
N MET A 365 9.17 17.84 19.11
CA MET A 365 10.29 18.74 18.74
C MET A 365 11.55 18.91 19.64
N LEU A 366 12.68 18.57 19.00
CA LEU A 366 13.99 19.25 18.89
C LEU A 366 14.66 19.82 20.16
N GLY A 367 15.84 19.27 20.47
CA GLY A 367 16.83 19.91 21.34
C GLY A 367 16.97 19.28 22.74
N GLY A 368 17.49 18.05 22.81
CA GLY A 368 17.95 17.45 24.07
C GLY A 368 16.91 16.61 24.79
N GLN A 369 17.01 15.28 24.61
CA GLN A 369 16.46 14.18 25.42
C GLN A 369 15.13 14.38 26.18
N LEU A 370 14.06 13.74 25.68
CA LEU A 370 13.24 12.78 26.43
C LEU A 370 12.43 11.94 25.42
N PHE A 371 12.56 10.61 25.48
CA PHE A 371 11.81 9.66 24.66
C PHE A 371 10.84 8.88 25.55
N TRP A 372 9.61 8.72 25.09
CA TRP A 372 8.72 7.64 25.54
C TRP A 372 8.14 6.97 24.30
N LYS A 373 8.76 5.87 23.91
CA LYS A 373 8.35 5.02 22.79
C LYS A 373 8.41 3.56 23.23
N ASP A 374 7.88 3.28 24.42
CA ASP A 374 8.32 2.09 25.15
C ASP A 374 7.16 1.20 25.51
N THR A 375 6.85 0.31 24.57
CA THR A 375 6.51 -1.10 24.79
C THR A 375 6.50 -1.74 23.40
N ILE A 376 7.40 -2.69 23.15
CA ILE A 376 7.36 -3.52 21.95
C ILE A 376 7.00 -4.94 22.37
N TYR A 377 6.01 -5.52 21.68
CA TYR A 377 5.78 -6.97 21.63
C TYR A 377 6.40 -7.51 20.35
N ILE A 378 7.33 -8.46 20.44
CA ILE A 378 7.98 -9.10 19.28
C ILE A 378 8.04 -10.62 19.41
N LEU A 379 7.38 -11.35 18.52
CA LEU A 379 7.86 -12.43 17.65
C LEU A 379 6.60 -13.19 17.22
N ILE A 380 6.47 -13.56 15.95
CA ILE A 380 5.51 -14.59 15.53
C ILE A 380 6.25 -15.45 14.51
N THR A 381 6.94 -16.49 14.97
CA THR A 381 7.29 -17.57 14.05
C THR A 381 5.98 -18.13 13.51
N LEU A 382 5.84 -18.20 12.19
CA LEU A 382 4.61 -18.59 11.50
C LEU A 382 4.86 -19.89 10.75
N GLY A 383 4.71 -21.02 11.45
CA GLY A 383 4.24 -22.25 10.81
C GLY A 383 2.72 -22.20 10.79
N LEU A 384 2.12 -21.79 9.68
CA LEU A 384 0.68 -21.89 9.35
C LEU A 384 -0.30 -21.30 10.41
N LEU A 385 -0.57 -19.99 10.33
CA LEU A 385 -1.77 -19.40 10.93
C LEU A 385 -2.56 -18.65 9.84
N GLN A 386 -3.35 -19.42 9.10
CA GLN A 386 -4.47 -18.92 8.30
C GLN A 386 -5.57 -18.42 9.26
N GLY A 387 -5.72 -17.09 9.40
CA GLY A 387 -6.94 -16.49 9.96
C GLY A 387 -6.76 -15.46 11.08
N TRP A 388 -5.59 -15.37 11.73
CA TRP A 388 -5.43 -14.52 12.92
C TRP A 388 -5.15 -13.04 12.61
N LEU A 389 -4.47 -12.69 11.51
CA LEU A 389 -4.15 -11.30 11.16
C LEU A 389 -5.37 -10.45 10.74
N LYS A 390 -6.59 -11.00 10.82
CA LYS A 390 -7.83 -10.32 10.44
C LYS A 390 -8.33 -9.41 11.56
N GLY A 391 -7.87 -8.16 11.58
CA GLY A 391 -8.51 -7.10 12.38
C GLY A 391 -7.56 -6.21 13.18
N THR A 392 -6.33 -6.65 13.41
CA THR A 392 -5.37 -5.95 14.26
C THR A 392 -4.26 -5.24 13.47
N SER A 393 -3.80 -4.09 13.96
CA SER A 393 -2.77 -3.28 13.28
C SER A 393 -1.36 -3.75 13.66
N PHE A 394 -0.78 -4.68 12.90
CA PHE A 394 0.61 -5.11 13.05
C PHE A 394 1.52 -4.52 11.97
N ILE A 395 2.80 -4.35 12.29
CA ILE A 395 3.83 -4.19 11.26
C ILE A 395 4.52 -5.55 11.08
N CYS A 396 4.21 -6.22 9.98
CA CYS A 396 4.79 -7.51 9.60
C CYS A 396 6.16 -7.32 8.94
N TRP A 397 7.09 -8.24 9.19
CA TRP A 397 8.44 -8.21 8.64
C TRP A 397 8.85 -9.59 8.14
N GLY A 398 9.10 -9.72 6.85
CA GLY A 398 9.61 -10.93 6.22
C GLY A 398 11.09 -10.75 5.92
N GLY A 399 11.95 -11.56 6.53
CA GLY A 399 13.38 -11.55 6.21
C GLY A 399 14.27 -11.67 7.42
N ALA A 400 14.47 -12.89 7.90
CA ALA A 400 15.77 -13.28 8.38
C ALA A 400 16.28 -14.34 7.37
N HIS A 401 17.39 -14.03 6.71
CA HIS A 401 18.22 -15.01 6.02
C HIS A 401 19.42 -15.30 6.89
#